data_AF-A0A7V4LS16-F1
#
_entry.id   AF-A0A7V4LS16-F1
#
_cell.length_a   1.000
_cell.length_b   1.000
_cell.length_c   1.000
_cell.angle_alpha   90.00
_cell.angle_beta   90.00
_cell.angle_gamma   90.00
#
_symmetry.space_group_name_H-M   'P 1'
#
loop_
_entity.id
_entity.type
_entity.pdbx_description
1 polymer ?
#
loop_
_entity_poly.entity_id
_entity_poly.type
_entity_poly.pdbx_seq_one_letter_code
_entity_poly.pdbx_strand_id
1 'polypeptide(L)'
;MFAALARPRPSAYEGHIFANPVDPQAYMAMIVYKNGSLTREHVRDLCGCASWADFETLLEQTAPGNGGHIGFYHTEPEITPPVHQPGIHRFGPGGRRVRAFPPTVEARAVIEGQFLSMRLHGGRIGIRPAKILVTGGASQNRAIVRILCDVFGVPVCTGEQPNSAAIGAAYRALHGWVCVQKRRFVPFARVVAKAPPFHLAAEPDTAAHRAYTRLLPVYARLEARITDKQRGPAARRPRKQGASP
;
A
#
# COMPACT_ATOMS: atom_id res chain seq x y z
N MET A 1 1.24 -5.32 3.68
CA MET A 1 0.97 -5.74 2.28
C MET A 1 1.83 -6.94 1.94
N PHE A 2 1.28 -7.92 1.21
CA PHE A 2 2.02 -9.05 0.65
C PHE A 2 1.92 -9.04 -0.88
N ALA A 3 2.93 -9.57 -1.58
CA ALA A 3 2.90 -9.73 -3.03
C ALA A 3 3.76 -10.91 -3.50
N ALA A 4 3.35 -11.58 -4.58
CA ALA A 4 4.20 -12.54 -5.30
C ALA A 4 5.06 -11.82 -6.34
N LEU A 5 6.31 -12.28 -6.52
CA LEU A 5 7.29 -11.64 -7.40
C LEU A 5 8.08 -12.69 -8.19
N ALA A 6 8.23 -12.50 -9.49
CA ALA A 6 9.17 -13.28 -10.29
C ALA A 6 10.61 -12.70 -10.23
N ARG A 7 10.72 -11.37 -10.13
CA ARG A 7 12.00 -10.64 -10.13
C ARG A 7 12.03 -9.60 -9.01
N PRO A 8 12.46 -9.98 -7.80
CA PRO A 8 12.50 -9.05 -6.67
C PRO A 8 13.61 -8.02 -6.84
N ARG A 9 13.45 -6.85 -6.21
CA ARG A 9 14.49 -5.84 -6.09
C ARG A 9 14.73 -5.56 -4.60
N PRO A 10 15.65 -6.28 -3.94
CA PRO A 10 15.90 -6.07 -2.53
C PRO A 10 16.27 -4.62 -2.22
N SER A 11 15.83 -4.13 -1.07
CA SER A 11 16.10 -2.78 -0.59
C SER A 11 16.53 -2.84 0.87
N ALA A 12 17.48 -2.00 1.26
CA ALA A 12 17.90 -1.87 2.65
C ALA A 12 16.85 -1.15 3.52
N TYR A 13 15.87 -0.49 2.90
CA TYR A 13 14.90 0.37 3.58
C TYR A 13 13.44 -0.01 3.33
N GLU A 14 13.17 -0.91 2.39
CA GLU A 14 11.82 -1.22 1.94
C GLU A 14 11.54 -2.72 2.11
N GLY A 15 10.63 -3.06 3.02
CA GLY A 15 10.05 -4.40 3.16
C GLY A 15 11.03 -5.57 3.32
N HIS A 16 10.51 -6.77 3.10
CA HIS A 16 11.23 -8.04 3.20
C HIS A 16 10.92 -8.91 1.99
N ILE A 17 11.93 -9.60 1.46
CA ILE A 17 11.79 -10.56 0.37
C ILE A 17 12.06 -11.97 0.90
N PHE A 18 11.14 -12.90 0.64
CA PHE A 18 11.26 -14.31 1.01
C PHE A 18 11.13 -15.20 -0.24
N ALA A 19 11.56 -16.46 -0.13
CA ALA A 19 11.18 -17.48 -1.11
C ALA A 19 9.65 -17.64 -1.13
N ASN A 20 9.07 -17.84 -2.31
CA ASN A 20 7.63 -18.02 -2.41
C ASN A 20 7.20 -19.39 -1.86
N PRO A 21 6.17 -19.48 -1.01
CA PRO A 21 5.77 -20.73 -0.36
C PRO A 21 5.04 -21.72 -1.27
N VAL A 22 4.67 -21.32 -2.49
CA VAL A 22 3.87 -22.13 -3.43
C VAL A 22 4.49 -22.27 -4.83
N ASP A 23 5.57 -21.54 -5.11
CA ASP A 23 6.33 -21.62 -6.36
C ASP A 23 7.84 -21.56 -6.08
N PRO A 24 8.58 -22.67 -6.25
CA PRO A 24 10.02 -22.72 -5.99
C PRO A 24 10.87 -21.76 -6.81
N GLN A 25 10.35 -21.23 -7.93
CA GLN A 25 11.07 -20.31 -8.82
C GLN A 25 10.68 -18.83 -8.59
N ALA A 26 9.80 -18.57 -7.64
CA ALA A 26 9.31 -17.22 -7.35
C ALA A 26 9.68 -16.76 -5.93
N TYR A 27 9.38 -15.50 -5.68
CA TYR A 27 9.58 -14.83 -4.40
C TYR A 27 8.24 -14.29 -3.87
N MET A 28 8.22 -13.96 -2.59
CA MET A 28 7.17 -13.15 -1.98
C MET A 28 7.77 -11.94 -1.29
N ALA A 29 7.08 -10.82 -1.33
CA ALA A 29 7.44 -9.61 -0.62
C ALA A 29 6.43 -9.31 0.48
N MET A 30 6.92 -8.71 1.57
CA MET A 30 6.10 -8.15 2.64
C MET A 30 6.55 -6.71 2.91
N ILE A 31 5.61 -5.76 2.86
CA ILE A 31 5.83 -4.39 3.33
C ILE A 31 4.92 -4.13 4.51
N VAL A 32 5.49 -3.62 5.61
CA VAL A 32 4.81 -3.39 6.86
C VAL A 32 4.65 -1.89 7.09
N TYR A 33 3.45 -1.49 7.49
CA TYR A 33 3.10 -0.12 7.86
C TYR A 33 2.56 -0.13 9.28
N LYS A 34 3.10 0.74 10.13
CA LYS A 34 2.68 0.91 11.52
C LYS A 34 1.39 1.74 11.59
N ASN A 35 1.31 2.83 10.82
CA ASN A 35 0.20 3.78 10.88
C ASN A 35 -0.95 3.37 9.94
N GLY A 36 -1.68 2.33 10.36
CA GLY A 36 -2.79 1.72 9.62
C GLY A 36 -4.18 2.18 10.06
N SER A 37 -4.90 1.30 10.76
CA SER A 37 -6.30 1.50 11.19
C SER A 37 -6.46 2.62 12.20
N LEU A 38 -5.63 2.64 13.25
CA LEU A 38 -5.70 3.65 14.31
C LEU A 38 -5.46 5.06 13.78
N THR A 39 -4.60 5.20 12.76
CA THR A 39 -4.39 6.48 12.07
C THR A 39 -5.61 6.91 11.27
N ARG A 40 -6.30 5.97 10.58
CA ARG A 40 -7.56 6.29 9.90
C ARG A 40 -8.66 6.66 10.88
N GLU A 41 -8.71 5.98 12.02
CA GLU A 41 -9.67 6.28 13.10
C GLU A 41 -9.40 7.67 13.68
N HIS A 42 -8.14 7.98 13.99
CA HIS A 42 -7.75 9.32 14.42
C HIS A 42 -8.17 10.40 13.41
N VAL A 43 -7.97 10.18 12.10
CA VAL A 43 -8.37 11.15 11.08
C VAL A 43 -9.89 11.23 10.93
N ARG A 44 -10.63 10.11 11.04
CA ARG A 44 -12.10 10.11 11.10
C ARG A 44 -12.58 11.04 12.22
N ASP A 45 -12.03 10.87 13.42
CA ASP A 45 -12.42 11.65 14.60
C ASP A 45 -12.05 13.13 14.43
N LEU A 46 -10.86 13.42 13.87
CA LEU A 46 -10.45 14.78 13.51
C LEU A 46 -11.38 15.46 12.49
N CYS A 47 -12.00 14.67 11.61
CA CYS A 47 -12.98 15.17 10.63
C CYS A 47 -14.38 15.39 11.24
N GLY A 48 -14.58 15.05 12.52
CA GLY A 48 -15.87 15.16 13.20
C GLY A 48 -16.88 14.08 12.77
N CYS A 49 -16.42 12.96 12.20
CA CYS A 49 -17.28 11.85 11.82
C CYS A 49 -17.64 11.00 13.05
N ALA A 50 -18.94 10.73 13.25
CA ALA A 50 -19.40 9.86 14.33
C ALA A 50 -19.31 8.37 13.95
N SER A 51 -19.25 8.07 12.64
CA SER A 51 -19.22 6.72 12.11
C SER A 51 -18.27 6.56 10.91
N TRP A 52 -17.97 5.31 10.55
CA TRP A 52 -17.25 5.01 9.30
C TRP A 52 -18.08 5.30 8.05
N ALA A 53 -19.41 5.33 8.16
CA ALA A 53 -20.30 5.70 7.06
C ALA A 53 -20.21 7.21 6.76
N ASP A 54 -20.08 8.05 7.79
CA ASP A 54 -19.84 9.49 7.62
C ASP A 54 -18.49 9.72 6.92
N PHE A 55 -17.47 8.96 7.33
CA PHE A 55 -16.15 9.02 6.72
C PHE A 55 -16.19 8.58 5.25
N GLU A 56 -16.93 7.52 4.94
CA GLU A 56 -17.17 7.07 3.56
C GLU A 56 -17.81 8.17 2.72
N THR A 57 -18.82 8.84 3.24
CA THR A 57 -19.50 9.97 2.59
C THR A 57 -18.52 11.11 2.29
N LEU A 58 -17.60 11.43 3.20
CA LEU A 58 -16.57 12.45 2.95
C LEU A 58 -15.62 12.05 1.81
N LEU A 59 -15.26 10.77 1.71
CA LEU A 59 -14.38 10.28 0.65
C LEU A 59 -15.05 10.42 -0.72
N GLU A 60 -16.35 10.13 -0.82
CA GLU A 60 -17.13 10.21 -2.05
C GLU A 60 -17.30 11.65 -2.58
N GLN A 61 -17.21 12.65 -1.70
CA GLN A 61 -17.29 14.07 -2.05
C GLN A 61 -16.01 14.64 -2.68
N THR A 62 -14.95 13.84 -2.81
CA THR A 62 -13.65 14.30 -3.32
C THR A 62 -13.25 13.62 -4.63
N ALA A 63 -12.65 14.39 -5.53
CA ALA A 63 -12.12 13.86 -6.79
C ALA A 63 -10.76 13.14 -6.60
N PRO A 64 -10.43 12.16 -7.47
CA PRO A 64 -9.09 11.57 -7.54
C PRO A 64 -7.94 12.56 -7.57
N GLY A 65 -6.97 12.34 -6.67
CA GLY A 65 -5.81 13.19 -6.45
C GLY A 65 -6.06 14.39 -5.53
N ASN A 66 -7.24 14.48 -4.91
CA ASN A 66 -7.58 15.42 -3.84
C ASN A 66 -7.26 16.90 -4.17
N GLY A 67 -7.43 17.31 -5.42
CA GLY A 67 -7.06 18.65 -5.90
C GLY A 67 -5.56 18.99 -5.77
N GLY A 68 -4.69 17.99 -5.61
CA GLY A 68 -3.26 18.16 -5.38
C GLY A 68 -2.86 18.31 -3.91
N HIS A 69 -3.79 18.16 -2.97
CA HIS A 69 -3.49 18.13 -1.54
C HIS A 69 -2.92 16.76 -1.15
N ILE A 70 -1.80 16.76 -0.45
CA ILE A 70 -1.11 15.54 -0.01
C ILE A 70 -0.90 15.60 1.51
N GLY A 71 -1.25 14.53 2.20
CA GLY A 71 -1.03 14.36 3.62
C GLY A 71 -0.15 13.14 3.94
N PHE A 72 0.64 13.25 4.99
CA PHE A 72 1.40 12.17 5.61
C PHE A 72 1.01 12.12 7.10
N TYR A 73 0.54 10.96 7.55
CA TYR A 73 -0.07 10.80 8.86
C TYR A 73 0.67 9.73 9.66
N HIS A 74 1.80 10.12 10.26
CA HIS A 74 2.58 9.21 11.11
C HIS A 74 2.25 9.55 12.57
N THR A 75 1.20 8.95 13.12
CA THR A 75 0.80 9.12 14.54
C THR A 75 1.77 8.41 15.49
N GLU A 76 2.45 7.38 14.99
CA GLU A 76 3.55 6.66 15.63
C GLU A 76 4.77 6.62 14.70
N PRO A 77 5.97 6.25 15.19
CA PRO A 77 7.11 6.01 14.33
C PRO A 77 6.78 5.00 13.22
N GLU A 78 7.05 5.37 11.97
CA GLU A 78 6.70 4.56 10.80
C GLU A 78 7.84 3.63 10.41
N ILE A 79 7.47 2.44 9.91
CA ILE A 79 8.38 1.42 9.42
C ILE A 79 8.73 1.69 7.96
N THR A 80 7.72 1.99 7.12
CA THR A 80 7.89 2.20 5.67
C THR A 80 7.28 3.54 5.21
N PRO A 81 8.09 4.54 4.81
CA PRO A 81 9.54 4.57 4.98
C PRO A 81 9.88 4.73 6.48
N PRO A 82 11.14 4.50 6.89
CA PRO A 82 11.55 4.76 8.27
C PRO A 82 11.35 6.24 8.63
N VAL A 83 10.40 6.52 9.53
CA VAL A 83 10.12 7.85 10.08
C VAL A 83 10.14 7.73 11.60
N HIS A 84 11.22 8.20 12.22
CA HIS A 84 11.43 8.02 13.66
C HIS A 84 10.68 9.05 14.51
N GLN A 85 10.47 10.27 13.99
CA GLN A 85 9.70 11.30 14.67
C GLN A 85 8.27 11.32 14.10
N PRO A 86 7.26 10.95 14.91
CA PRO A 86 5.86 11.06 14.51
C PRO A 86 5.49 12.50 14.15
N GLY A 87 4.52 12.64 13.25
CA GLY A 87 3.98 13.92 12.86
C GLY A 87 2.97 13.80 11.72
N ILE A 88 2.04 14.75 11.72
CA ILE A 88 1.15 14.97 10.58
C ILE A 88 1.74 16.09 9.71
N HIS A 89 1.87 15.83 8.42
CA HIS A 89 2.41 16.77 7.46
C HIS A 89 1.46 16.94 6.29
N ARG A 90 1.03 18.19 6.08
CA ARG A 90 0.06 18.56 5.07
C ARG A 90 0.70 19.48 4.04
N PHE A 91 0.44 19.20 2.77
CA PHE A 91 0.88 20.01 1.65
C PHE A 91 -0.29 20.32 0.74
N GLY A 92 -0.54 21.61 0.51
CA GLY A 92 -1.50 22.06 -0.48
C GLY A 92 -0.98 21.92 -1.91
N PRO A 93 -1.78 22.33 -2.90
CA PRO A 93 -1.39 22.32 -4.31
C PRO A 93 -0.06 23.04 -4.53
N GLY A 94 0.81 22.46 -5.35
CA GLY A 94 2.16 22.98 -5.57
C GLY A 94 3.17 22.66 -4.45
N GLY A 95 2.80 21.85 -3.45
CA GLY A 95 3.73 21.33 -2.44
C GLY A 95 4.09 22.31 -1.32
N ARG A 96 3.28 23.36 -1.13
CA ARG A 96 3.41 24.30 -0.01
C ARG A 96 2.84 23.68 1.26
N ARG A 97 3.56 23.79 2.38
CA ARG A 97 3.10 23.23 3.66
C ARG A 97 1.92 24.07 4.18
N VAL A 98 0.89 23.40 4.67
CA VAL A 98 -0.27 24.05 5.32
C VAL A 98 -0.49 23.47 6.72
N ARG A 99 -1.23 24.18 7.57
CA ARG A 99 -1.48 23.75 8.95
C ARG A 99 -2.61 22.71 9.05
N ALA A 100 -3.69 22.90 8.28
CA ALA A 100 -4.88 22.05 8.31
C ALA A 100 -5.49 21.95 6.91
N PHE A 101 -6.30 20.91 6.71
CA PHE A 101 -7.23 20.82 5.58
C PHE A 101 -8.68 20.86 6.07
N PRO A 102 -9.64 21.21 5.20
CA PRO A 102 -11.05 20.92 5.44
C PRO A 102 -11.29 19.41 5.62
N PRO A 103 -12.32 18.97 6.36
CA PRO A 103 -12.57 17.55 6.66
C PRO A 103 -12.60 16.63 5.44
N THR A 104 -13.24 17.03 4.34
CA THR A 104 -13.28 16.24 3.09
C THR A 104 -11.89 15.99 2.51
N VAL A 105 -11.06 17.03 2.46
CA VAL A 105 -9.68 16.97 1.97
C VAL A 105 -8.79 16.17 2.93
N GLU A 106 -9.01 16.29 4.23
CA GLU A 106 -8.28 15.58 5.29
C GLU A 106 -8.56 14.06 5.22
N ALA A 107 -9.83 13.68 5.15
CA ALA A 107 -10.27 12.29 4.99
C ALA A 107 -9.67 11.65 3.73
N ARG A 108 -9.70 12.39 2.61
CA ARG A 108 -9.12 11.89 1.37
C ARG A 108 -7.59 11.77 1.42
N ALA A 109 -6.92 12.73 2.03
CA ALA A 109 -5.46 12.79 2.09
C ALA A 109 -4.86 11.60 2.86
N VAL A 110 -5.50 11.14 3.96
CA VAL A 110 -4.99 9.97 4.71
C VAL A 110 -5.07 8.68 3.88
N ILE A 111 -6.17 8.48 3.15
CA ILE A 111 -6.38 7.27 2.35
C ILE A 111 -5.49 7.26 1.10
N GLU A 112 -5.48 8.35 0.32
CA GLU A 112 -4.59 8.46 -0.85
C GLU A 112 -3.13 8.38 -0.44
N GLY A 113 -2.73 9.02 0.66
CA GLY A 113 -1.35 8.97 1.16
C GLY A 113 -0.91 7.56 1.50
N GLN A 114 -1.74 6.78 2.21
CA GLN A 114 -1.45 5.37 2.53
C GLN A 114 -1.27 4.53 1.26
N PHE A 115 -2.16 4.67 0.26
CA PHE A 115 -2.07 3.87 -0.96
C PHE A 115 -0.98 4.33 -1.93
N LEU A 116 -0.68 5.63 -2.00
CA LEU A 116 0.45 6.15 -2.77
C LEU A 116 1.78 5.68 -2.17
N SER A 117 1.90 5.67 -0.84
CA SER A 117 3.05 5.09 -0.13
C SER A 117 3.23 3.62 -0.49
N MET A 118 2.15 2.83 -0.37
CA MET A 118 2.10 1.43 -0.76
C MET A 118 2.54 1.18 -2.21
N ARG A 119 2.03 1.98 -3.16
CA ARG A 119 2.39 1.89 -4.58
C ARG A 119 3.84 2.30 -4.83
N LEU A 120 4.33 3.35 -4.17
CA LEU A 120 5.70 3.86 -4.32
C LEU A 120 6.73 2.83 -3.84
N HIS A 121 6.56 2.37 -2.59
CA HIS A 121 7.51 1.49 -1.91
C HIS A 121 7.46 0.07 -2.43
N GLY A 122 6.26 -0.47 -2.67
CA GLY A 122 6.09 -1.71 -3.42
C GLY A 122 6.72 -1.60 -4.82
N GLY A 123 6.55 -0.44 -5.44
CA GLY A 123 7.15 -0.06 -6.70
C GLY A 123 8.66 -0.28 -6.76
N ARG A 124 9.37 0.14 -5.69
CA ARG A 124 10.82 0.08 -5.53
C ARG A 124 11.34 -1.35 -5.41
N ILE A 125 10.59 -2.23 -4.75
CA ILE A 125 10.99 -3.64 -4.55
C ILE A 125 10.48 -4.61 -5.63
N GLY A 126 9.86 -4.08 -6.68
CA GLY A 126 9.43 -4.85 -7.85
C GLY A 126 7.97 -5.31 -7.84
N ILE A 127 7.15 -4.89 -6.85
CA ILE A 127 5.73 -5.22 -6.82
C ILE A 127 5.02 -4.52 -7.98
N ARG A 128 4.42 -5.31 -8.87
CA ARG A 128 3.55 -4.88 -9.98
C ARG A 128 2.35 -5.83 -10.02
N PRO A 129 1.30 -5.54 -9.23
CA PRO A 129 0.16 -6.46 -9.13
C PRO A 129 -0.62 -6.44 -10.45
N ALA A 130 -1.25 -7.57 -10.80
CA ALA A 130 -2.28 -7.63 -11.84
C ALA A 130 -3.70 -7.56 -11.25
N LYS A 131 -3.81 -7.80 -9.95
CA LYS A 131 -5.04 -7.81 -9.14
C LYS A 131 -4.65 -7.61 -7.68
N ILE A 132 -5.52 -7.01 -6.89
CA ILE A 132 -5.34 -6.85 -5.45
C ILE A 132 -6.44 -7.60 -4.72
N LEU A 133 -6.07 -8.34 -3.67
CA LEU A 133 -7.00 -8.90 -2.70
C LEU A 133 -6.95 -8.03 -1.44
N VAL A 134 -8.10 -7.54 -0.99
CA VAL A 134 -8.23 -6.82 0.27
C VAL A 134 -8.93 -7.67 1.32
N THR A 135 -8.50 -7.52 2.56
CA THR A 135 -9.05 -8.17 3.75
C THR A 135 -9.01 -7.19 4.94
N GLY A 136 -9.64 -7.57 6.05
CA GLY A 136 -9.68 -6.77 7.28
C GLY A 136 -10.77 -5.69 7.27
N GLY A 137 -10.95 -4.99 8.39
CA GLY A 137 -12.12 -4.09 8.56
C GLY A 137 -12.26 -3.00 7.51
N ALA A 138 -11.15 -2.43 7.01
CA ALA A 138 -11.19 -1.38 6.00
C ALA A 138 -11.67 -1.86 4.63
N SER A 139 -11.67 -3.17 4.35
CA SER A 139 -12.18 -3.70 3.08
C SER A 139 -13.70 -3.65 2.97
N GLN A 140 -14.40 -3.34 4.07
CA GLN A 140 -15.86 -3.16 4.08
C GLN A 140 -16.29 -1.76 3.61
N ASN A 141 -15.38 -0.79 3.61
CA ASN A 141 -15.65 0.57 3.14
C ASN A 141 -15.37 0.65 1.63
N ARG A 142 -16.42 0.87 0.84
CA ARG A 142 -16.37 0.83 -0.62
C ARG A 142 -15.57 1.99 -1.18
N ALA A 143 -15.67 3.18 -0.58
CA ALA A 143 -14.87 4.32 -1.01
C ALA A 143 -13.36 4.06 -0.83
N ILE A 144 -12.93 3.48 0.30
CA ILE A 144 -11.53 3.10 0.52
C ILE A 144 -11.07 2.07 -0.53
N VAL A 145 -11.87 1.03 -0.77
CA VAL A 145 -11.57 0.01 -1.79
C VAL A 145 -11.47 0.61 -3.19
N ARG A 146 -12.34 1.56 -3.52
CA ARG A 146 -12.32 2.28 -4.80
C ARG A 146 -11.05 3.10 -4.97
N ILE A 147 -10.65 3.86 -3.95
CA ILE A 147 -9.43 4.68 -3.99
C ILE A 147 -8.19 3.77 -4.16
N LEU A 148 -8.12 2.63 -3.46
CA LEU A 148 -7.05 1.66 -3.65
C LEU A 148 -6.99 1.16 -5.10
N CYS A 149 -8.14 0.77 -5.64
CA CYS A 149 -8.30 0.28 -7.01
C CYS A 149 -7.77 1.30 -8.02
N ASP A 150 -8.19 2.55 -7.91
CA ASP A 150 -7.76 3.61 -8.82
C ASP A 150 -6.28 3.98 -8.64
N VAL A 151 -5.77 4.03 -7.40
CA VAL A 151 -4.34 4.30 -7.12
C VAL A 151 -3.44 3.27 -7.80
N PHE A 152 -3.77 1.98 -7.70
CA PHE A 152 -2.99 0.90 -8.30
C PHE A 152 -3.30 0.64 -9.78
N GLY A 153 -4.50 0.99 -10.24
CA GLY A 153 -4.93 0.79 -11.63
C GLY A 153 -5.20 -0.67 -11.97
N VAL A 154 -5.59 -1.48 -10.99
CA VAL A 154 -5.87 -2.92 -11.17
C VAL A 154 -7.12 -3.31 -10.40
N PRO A 155 -7.85 -4.37 -10.83
CA PRO A 155 -9.04 -4.84 -10.14
C PRO A 155 -8.76 -5.18 -8.68
N VAL A 156 -9.69 -4.79 -7.80
CA VAL A 156 -9.65 -5.14 -6.37
C VAL A 156 -10.75 -6.16 -6.08
N CYS A 157 -10.36 -7.27 -5.46
CA CYS A 157 -11.26 -8.31 -5.01
C CYS A 157 -11.30 -8.37 -3.48
N THR A 158 -12.40 -8.84 -2.94
CA THR A 158 -12.60 -9.16 -1.52
C THR A 158 -12.82 -10.66 -1.35
N GLY A 159 -12.54 -11.16 -0.15
CA GLY A 159 -12.84 -12.53 0.23
C GLY A 159 -13.11 -12.64 1.72
N GLU A 160 -14.10 -13.43 2.09
CA GLU A 160 -14.41 -13.75 3.49
C GLU A 160 -13.56 -14.94 3.94
N GLN A 161 -12.34 -14.67 4.41
CA GLN A 161 -11.47 -15.71 4.97
C GLN A 161 -10.81 -15.22 6.26
N PRO A 162 -11.54 -15.23 7.40
CA PRO A 162 -10.96 -14.87 8.70
C PRO A 162 -9.77 -15.77 9.09
N ASN A 163 -9.69 -16.98 8.52
CA ASN A 163 -8.67 -17.98 8.81
C ASN A 163 -7.71 -18.25 7.63
N SER A 164 -7.35 -17.21 6.87
CA SER A 164 -6.52 -17.34 5.65
C SER A 164 -5.22 -18.14 5.83
N ALA A 165 -4.53 -18.00 6.97
CA ALA A 165 -3.31 -18.76 7.26
C ALA A 165 -3.60 -20.27 7.43
N ALA A 166 -4.63 -20.62 8.19
CA ALA A 166 -5.01 -22.02 8.42
C ALA A 166 -5.52 -22.68 7.14
N ILE A 167 -6.36 -21.98 6.37
CA ILE A 167 -6.84 -22.42 5.05
C ILE A 167 -5.67 -22.59 4.09
N GLY A 168 -4.73 -21.64 4.06
CA GLY A 168 -3.51 -21.72 3.26
C GLY A 168 -2.64 -22.93 3.64
N ALA A 169 -2.53 -23.27 4.92
CA ALA A 169 -1.83 -24.46 5.38
C ALA A 169 -2.53 -25.75 4.90
N ALA A 170 -3.86 -25.82 5.00
CA ALA A 170 -4.64 -26.94 4.47
C ALA A 170 -4.47 -27.11 2.95
N TYR A 171 -4.49 -26.01 2.19
CA TYR A 171 -4.23 -26.05 0.75
C TYR A 171 -2.82 -26.50 0.41
N ARG A 172 -1.82 -26.10 1.20
CA ARG A 172 -0.44 -26.60 1.03
C ARG A 172 -0.31 -28.08 1.34
N ALA A 173 -1.02 -28.60 2.35
CA ALA A 173 -1.05 -30.03 2.63
C ALA A 173 -1.67 -30.82 1.46
N LEU A 174 -2.80 -30.34 0.91
CA LEU A 174 -3.42 -30.90 -0.29
C LEU A 174 -2.47 -30.86 -1.49
N HIS A 175 -1.77 -29.74 -1.71
CA HIS A 175 -0.78 -29.59 -2.78
C HIS A 175 0.36 -30.60 -2.68
N GLY A 176 0.91 -30.81 -1.46
CA GLY A 176 1.91 -31.83 -1.20
C GLY A 176 1.41 -33.23 -1.56
N TRP A 177 0.21 -33.59 -1.11
CA TRP A 177 -0.41 -34.88 -1.42
C TRP A 177 -0.60 -35.09 -2.93
N VAL A 178 -1.09 -34.08 -3.66
CA VAL A 178 -1.25 -34.16 -5.13
C VAL A 178 0.08 -34.33 -5.86
N CYS A 179 1.14 -33.62 -5.42
CA CYS A 179 2.47 -33.75 -6.03
C CYS A 179 3.04 -35.17 -5.85
N VAL A 180 2.86 -35.76 -4.67
CA VAL A 180 3.25 -37.17 -4.39
C VAL A 180 2.50 -38.13 -5.31
N GLN A 181 1.17 -38.00 -5.41
CA GLN A 181 0.35 -38.85 -6.27
C GLN A 181 0.74 -38.75 -7.75
N LYS A 182 1.14 -37.56 -8.23
CA LYS A 182 1.56 -37.36 -9.62
C LYS A 182 3.05 -37.60 -9.87
N ARG A 183 3.84 -37.87 -8.82
CA ARG A 183 5.31 -38.04 -8.87
C ARG A 183 6.03 -36.88 -9.56
N ARG A 184 5.49 -35.66 -9.46
CA ARG A 184 6.07 -34.44 -10.04
C ARG A 184 5.47 -33.21 -9.38
N PHE A 185 6.15 -32.07 -9.54
CA PHE A 185 5.58 -30.78 -9.17
C PHE A 185 4.32 -30.50 -10.02
N VAL A 186 3.24 -30.15 -9.33
CA VAL A 186 2.01 -29.62 -9.92
C VAL A 186 1.88 -28.17 -9.48
N PRO A 187 1.69 -27.19 -10.39
CA PRO A 187 1.53 -25.79 -9.98
C PRO A 187 0.40 -25.64 -8.95
N PHE A 188 0.67 -24.95 -7.84
CA PHE A 188 -0.26 -24.79 -6.72
C PHE A 188 -1.64 -24.30 -7.18
N ALA A 189 -1.67 -23.30 -8.07
CA ALA A 189 -2.90 -22.75 -8.64
C ALA A 189 -3.80 -23.79 -9.31
N ARG A 190 -3.24 -24.86 -9.89
CA ARG A 190 -4.03 -25.97 -10.47
C ARG A 190 -4.67 -26.85 -9.39
N VAL A 191 -3.99 -27.03 -8.26
CA VAL A 191 -4.53 -27.82 -7.14
C VAL A 191 -5.68 -27.10 -6.45
N VAL A 192 -5.55 -25.78 -6.27
CA VAL A 192 -6.58 -24.96 -5.61
C VAL A 192 -7.59 -24.35 -6.57
N ALA A 193 -7.68 -24.84 -7.81
CA ALA A 193 -8.59 -24.28 -8.83
C ALA A 193 -10.07 -24.33 -8.44
N LYS A 194 -10.45 -25.23 -7.53
CA LYS A 194 -11.81 -25.36 -6.99
C LYS A 194 -12.01 -24.64 -5.65
N ALA A 195 -11.01 -23.89 -5.17
CA ALA A 195 -11.17 -23.07 -3.98
C ALA A 195 -12.25 -22.01 -4.20
N PRO A 196 -12.98 -21.58 -3.15
CA PRO A 196 -13.97 -20.53 -3.27
C PRO A 196 -13.38 -19.29 -3.96
N PRO A 197 -14.08 -18.72 -4.96
CA PRO A 197 -13.58 -17.57 -5.69
C PRO A 197 -13.58 -16.33 -4.79
N PHE A 198 -12.69 -15.38 -5.12
CA PHE A 198 -12.78 -14.02 -4.59
C PHE A 198 -13.80 -13.22 -5.41
N HIS A 199 -14.48 -12.29 -4.76
CA HIS A 199 -15.49 -11.45 -5.40
C HIS A 199 -14.87 -10.14 -5.86
N LEU A 200 -15.20 -9.70 -7.06
CA LEU A 200 -14.79 -8.40 -7.57
C LEU A 200 -15.49 -7.30 -6.75
N ALA A 201 -14.70 -6.42 -6.14
CA ALA A 201 -15.21 -5.31 -5.32
C ALA A 201 -15.13 -3.97 -6.07
N ALA A 202 -14.11 -3.77 -6.90
CA ALA A 202 -13.98 -2.57 -7.74
C ALA A 202 -13.13 -2.82 -8.99
N GLU A 203 -13.50 -2.17 -10.09
CA GLU A 203 -12.71 -2.05 -11.34
C GLU A 203 -12.07 -0.66 -11.45
N PRO A 204 -10.80 -0.52 -11.87
CA PRO A 204 -10.10 0.75 -11.83
C PRO A 204 -10.65 1.74 -12.87
N ASP A 205 -10.78 3.01 -12.48
CA ASP A 205 -10.97 4.09 -13.45
C ASP A 205 -9.60 4.49 -14.02
N THR A 206 -9.46 4.36 -15.35
CA THR A 206 -8.23 4.70 -16.06
C THR A 206 -7.89 6.19 -15.94
N ALA A 207 -8.88 7.08 -15.91
CA ALA A 207 -8.66 8.52 -15.72
C ALA A 207 -8.13 8.81 -14.32
N ALA A 208 -8.74 8.24 -13.29
CA ALA A 208 -8.27 8.31 -11.91
C ALA A 208 -6.84 7.75 -11.76
N HIS A 209 -6.57 6.57 -12.33
CA HIS A 209 -5.24 5.98 -12.29
C HIS A 209 -4.16 6.87 -12.95
N ARG A 210 -4.49 7.52 -14.06
CA ARG A 210 -3.60 8.51 -14.70
C ARG A 210 -3.35 9.70 -13.78
N ALA A 211 -4.35 10.18 -13.04
CA ALA A 211 -4.18 11.25 -12.06
C ALA A 211 -3.17 10.84 -10.97
N TYR A 212 -3.34 9.65 -10.36
CA TYR A 212 -2.41 9.15 -9.35
C TYR A 212 -1.00 8.88 -9.90
N THR A 213 -0.90 8.41 -11.13
CA THR A 213 0.39 8.18 -11.78
C THR A 213 1.17 9.50 -11.95
N ARG A 214 0.47 10.61 -12.26
CA ARG A 214 1.09 11.95 -12.29
C ARG A 214 1.39 12.49 -10.89
N LEU A 215 0.61 12.11 -9.88
CA LEU A 215 0.79 12.56 -8.50
C LEU A 215 1.94 11.83 -7.78
N LEU A 216 2.22 10.57 -8.12
CA LEU A 216 3.19 9.73 -7.43
C LEU A 216 4.61 10.33 -7.33
N PRO A 217 5.19 10.96 -8.39
CA PRO A 217 6.47 11.65 -8.27
C PRO A 217 6.43 12.87 -7.35
N VAL A 218 5.29 13.57 -7.26
CA VAL A 218 5.10 14.70 -6.32
C VAL A 218 5.07 14.18 -4.88
N TYR A 219 4.29 13.12 -4.63
CA TYR A 219 4.24 12.42 -3.35
C TYR A 219 5.64 12.01 -2.88
N ALA A 220 6.40 11.32 -3.74
CA ALA A 220 7.77 10.88 -3.43
C ALA A 220 8.72 12.03 -3.05
N ARG A 221 8.64 13.17 -3.74
CA ARG A 221 9.45 14.35 -3.40
C ARG A 221 9.06 14.96 -2.05
N LEU A 222 7.77 14.98 -1.72
CA LEU A 222 7.30 15.50 -0.44
C LEU A 222 7.65 14.56 0.72
N GLU A 223 7.58 13.25 0.49
CA GLU A 223 8.04 12.23 1.44
C GLU A 223 9.53 12.40 1.76
N ALA A 224 10.38 12.60 0.74
CA ALA A 224 11.81 12.85 0.92
C ALA A 224 12.08 14.09 1.80
N ARG A 225 11.29 15.17 1.68
CA ARG A 225 11.41 16.36 2.54
C ARG A 225 11.09 16.09 4.01
N ILE A 226 10.32 15.04 4.30
CA ILE A 226 9.98 14.62 5.66
C ILE A 226 11.10 13.73 6.20
N THR A 227 11.53 12.74 5.43
CA THR A 227 12.52 11.74 5.86
C THR A 227 13.94 12.31 5.92
N ASP A 228 14.34 13.19 5.00
CA ASP A 228 15.66 13.82 5.00
C ASP A 228 15.87 14.78 6.17
N LYS A 229 14.80 15.37 6.73
CA LYS A 229 14.88 16.18 7.95
C LYS A 229 15.17 15.36 9.20
N GLN A 230 14.88 14.06 9.17
CA GLN A 230 15.06 13.14 10.28
C GLN A 230 16.40 12.39 10.21
N ARG A 231 17.02 12.36 9.03
CA ARG A 231 18.42 11.95 8.87
C ARG A 231 19.32 13.11 9.32
N GLY A 232 19.86 13.01 10.54
CA GLY A 232 20.88 13.95 11.02
C GLY A 232 22.08 14.08 10.06
N PRO A 233 23.01 15.03 10.30
CA PRO A 233 24.07 15.40 9.35
C PRO A 233 24.97 14.26 8.85
N ALA A 234 24.97 13.09 9.51
CA ALA A 234 25.75 11.92 9.15
C ALA A 234 25.35 11.21 7.82
N ALA A 235 24.21 11.54 7.21
CA ALA A 235 23.74 10.89 5.98
C ALA A 235 23.91 11.73 4.69
N ARG A 236 24.53 12.92 4.76
CA ARG A 236 24.88 13.68 3.55
C ARG A 236 26.08 12.99 2.92
N ARG A 237 25.87 12.31 1.78
CA ARG A 237 26.93 11.69 0.95
C ARG A 237 28.15 12.62 0.87
N PRO A 238 29.38 12.12 1.03
CA PRO A 238 30.55 12.95 0.80
C PRO A 238 30.52 13.41 -0.65
N ARG A 239 30.61 14.74 -0.86
CA ARG A 239 30.91 15.30 -2.18
C ARG A 239 32.18 14.61 -2.63
N LYS A 240 32.15 13.91 -3.77
CA LYS A 240 33.37 13.50 -4.47
C LYS A 240 34.19 14.77 -4.69
N GLN A 241 35.22 14.99 -3.89
CA GLN A 241 36.27 15.92 -4.23
C GLN A 241 36.94 15.34 -5.47
N GLY A 242 36.95 16.13 -6.54
CA GLY A 242 37.54 15.73 -7.80
C GLY A 242 39.02 15.46 -7.61
N ALA A 243 39.44 14.29 -8.07
CA ALA A 243 40.82 14.12 -8.49
C ALA A 243 41.01 14.91 -9.78
N SER A 244 42.03 15.75 -9.80
CA SER A 244 42.58 16.44 -10.96
C SER A 244 44.09 16.52 -10.74
N PRO A 245 44.87 16.49 -11.82
CA PRO A 245 45.50 15.30 -12.37
C PRO A 245 46.81 14.89 -11.67
#